data_AF-A0A8S2UJ85-F1
#
_entry.id   AF-A0A8S2UJ85-F1
#
_cell.length_a   1.000
_cell.length_b   1.000
_cell.length_c   1.000
_cell.angle_alpha   90.00
_cell.angle_beta   90.00
_cell.angle_gamma   90.00
#
_symmetry.space_group_name_H-M   'P 1'
#
loop_
_entity.id
_entity.type
_entity.pdbx_description
1 polymer ?
#
loop_
_entity_poly.entity_id
_entity_poly.type
_entity_poly.pdbx_seq_one_letter_code
_entity_poly.pdbx_strand_id
1 'polypeptide(L)'
;FVFFFKASNTAGSLGVLIPVIAIVMRRISVIVEPSERVFRLFQHFWFYCVLFGFADAERGLWPSEWHDCVRLIATKSPTLVAQTGPYVPLKSAMPLKP
;
A
#
# COMPACT_ATOMS: atom_id res chain seq x y z
N PHE A 1 -16.26 -1.27 -13.78
CA PHE A 1 -14.97 -1.98 -13.70
C PHE A 1 -14.85 -2.62 -12.32
N VAL A 2 -15.40 -3.82 -12.14
CA VAL A 2 -15.28 -4.57 -10.88
C VAL A 2 -14.42 -5.79 -11.18
N PHE A 3 -13.16 -5.75 -10.74
CA PHE A 3 -12.26 -6.90 -10.83
C PHE A 3 -12.80 -8.02 -9.90
N PHE A 4 -13.45 -9.01 -10.50
CA PHE A 4 -13.73 -10.31 -9.88
C PHE A 4 -12.42 -11.12 -9.93
N PHE A 5 -11.51 -10.91 -8.98
CA PHE A 5 -10.41 -11.85 -8.80
C PHE A 5 -10.98 -13.07 -8.07
N LYS A 6 -11.29 -14.15 -8.83
CA LYS A 6 -11.30 -15.50 -8.27
C LYS A 6 -10.02 -15.62 -7.47
N ALA A 7 -10.12 -15.83 -6.15
CA ALA A 7 -8.96 -15.95 -5.28
C ALA A 7 -7.96 -16.91 -5.92
N SER A 8 -6.90 -16.37 -6.50
CA SER A 8 -5.82 -17.18 -7.02
C SER A 8 -5.12 -17.80 -5.81
N ASN A 9 -4.53 -18.98 -5.97
CA ASN A 9 -3.80 -19.65 -4.89
C ASN A 9 -2.78 -18.71 -4.22
N THR A 10 -2.23 -17.78 -5.01
CA THR A 10 -1.31 -16.72 -4.58
C THR A 10 -1.96 -15.67 -3.68
N ALA A 11 -3.17 -15.19 -3.99
CA ALA A 11 -3.84 -14.16 -3.19
C ALA A 11 -4.21 -14.70 -1.79
N GLY A 12 -4.72 -15.93 -1.71
CA GLY A 12 -4.97 -16.59 -0.42
C GLY A 12 -3.68 -16.80 0.39
N SER A 13 -2.62 -17.31 -0.25
CA SER A 13 -1.33 -17.56 0.41
C SER A 13 -0.68 -16.28 0.95
N LEU A 14 -0.76 -15.17 0.19
CA LEU A 14 -0.24 -13.88 0.64
C LEU A 14 -1.08 -13.28 1.76
N GLY A 15 -2.40 -13.40 1.70
CA GLY A 15 -3.31 -12.85 2.70
C GLY A 15 -3.12 -13.45 4.10
N VAL A 16 -2.70 -14.73 4.20
CA VAL A 16 -2.36 -15.38 5.47
C VAL A 16 -1.19 -14.68 6.20
N LEU A 17 -0.35 -13.92 5.49
CA LEU A 17 0.74 -13.15 6.12
C LEU A 17 0.24 -11.85 6.78
N ILE A 18 -0.93 -11.33 6.41
CA ILE A 18 -1.45 -10.06 6.93
C ILE A 18 -1.58 -10.09 8.46
N PRO A 19 -2.19 -11.12 9.09
CA PRO A 19 -2.23 -11.21 10.55
C PRO A 19 -0.86 -11.27 11.21
N VAL A 20 0.11 -11.95 10.59
CA VAL A 20 1.49 -12.05 11.11
C VAL A 20 2.17 -10.68 11.11
N ILE A 21 2.04 -9.93 10.01
CA ILE A 21 2.56 -8.56 9.91
C ILE A 21 1.87 -7.66 10.93
N ALA A 22 0.55 -7.81 11.14
CA ALA A 22 -0.19 -7.03 12.14
C ALA A 22 0.30 -7.29 13.57
N ILE A 23 0.64 -8.53 13.93
CA ILE A 23 1.25 -8.86 15.23
C ILE A 23 2.59 -8.13 15.42
N VAL A 24 3.42 -8.09 14.37
CA VAL A 24 4.70 -7.37 14.40
C VAL A 24 4.46 -5.85 14.53
N MET A 25 3.53 -5.30 13.75
CA MET A 25 3.16 -3.87 13.83
C MET A 25 2.66 -3.47 15.22
N ARG A 26 1.93 -4.32 15.95
CA ARG A 26 1.50 -4.02 17.33
C ARG A 26 2.66 -3.66 18.25
N ARG A 27 3.85 -4.23 18.03
CA ARG A 27 5.04 -4.03 18.88
C ARG A 27 5.93 -2.86 18.47
N ILE A 28 5.78 -2.36 17.25
CA ILE A 28 6.64 -1.30 16.69
C ILE A 28 5.95 0.06 16.88
N SER A 29 6.70 1.15 17.06
CA SER A 29 6.16 2.51 17.07
C SER A 29 5.63 2.91 15.69
N VAL A 30 4.86 4.00 15.63
CA VAL A 30 4.45 4.56 14.32
C VAL A 30 5.70 4.93 13.52
N ILE A 31 5.73 4.54 12.24
CA ILE A 31 6.87 4.76 11.37
C ILE A 31 6.73 6.17 10.76
N VAL A 32 7.48 7.13 11.29
CA VAL A 32 7.47 8.53 10.81
C VAL A 32 8.50 8.74 9.71
N GLU A 33 9.73 8.27 9.93
CA GLU A 33 10.86 8.41 9.01
C GLU A 33 11.35 7.03 8.54
N PRO A 34 10.69 6.42 7.54
CA PRO A 34 11.09 5.11 7.03
C PRO A 34 12.41 5.22 6.27
N SER A 35 13.29 4.22 6.43
CA SER A 35 14.37 4.02 5.47
C SER A 35 13.82 3.68 4.08
N GLU A 36 14.59 3.93 3.02
CA GLU A 36 14.16 3.69 1.63
C GLU A 36 13.66 2.25 1.41
N ARG A 37 14.31 1.28 2.03
CA ARG A 37 13.91 -0.13 1.97
C ARG A 37 12.53 -0.36 2.60
N VAL A 38 12.28 0.23 3.77
CA VAL A 38 10.99 0.10 4.48
C VAL A 38 9.89 0.83 3.70
N PHE A 39 10.18 2.02 3.17
CA PHE A 39 9.26 2.76 2.32
C PHE A 39 8.81 1.94 1.11
N ARG A 40 9.76 1.36 0.34
CA ARG A 40 9.44 0.50 -0.81
C ARG A 40 8.65 -0.75 -0.42
N LEU A 41 8.98 -1.35 0.73
CA LEU A 41 8.27 -2.51 1.24
C LEU A 41 6.79 -2.17 1.50
N PHE A 42 6.51 -1.08 2.21
CA PHE A 42 5.14 -0.65 2.47
C PHE A 42 4.42 -0.24 1.19
N GLN A 43 5.10 0.40 0.24
CA GLN A 43 4.53 0.71 -1.06
C GLN A 43 4.05 -0.56 -1.79
N HIS A 44 4.87 -1.60 -1.84
CA HIS A 44 4.49 -2.87 -2.45
C HIS A 44 3.35 -3.54 -1.67
N PHE A 45 3.43 -3.56 -0.34
CA PHE A 45 2.39 -4.11 0.53
C PHE A 45 1.02 -3.47 0.26
N TRP A 46 0.94 -2.14 0.29
CA TRP A 46 -0.31 -1.42 0.07
C TRP A 46 -0.86 -1.61 -1.34
N PHE A 47 0.02 -1.63 -2.35
CA PHE A 47 -0.37 -1.95 -3.72
C PHE A 47 -1.02 -3.34 -3.80
N TYR A 48 -0.43 -4.36 -3.17
CA TYR A 48 -1.02 -5.69 -3.14
C TYR A 48 -2.33 -5.76 -2.35
N CYS A 49 -2.44 -5.04 -1.23
CA CYS A 49 -3.69 -4.96 -0.46
C CYS A 49 -4.84 -4.39 -1.28
N VAL A 50 -4.58 -3.37 -2.10
CA VAL A 50 -5.60 -2.79 -3.00
C VAL A 50 -5.88 -3.72 -4.17
N LEU A 51 -4.84 -4.26 -4.81
CA LEU A 51 -4.98 -5.13 -5.99
C LEU A 51 -5.83 -6.38 -5.71
N PHE A 52 -5.63 -7.01 -4.55
CA PHE A 52 -6.36 -8.21 -4.15
C PHE A 52 -7.60 -7.92 -3.30
N GLY A 53 -7.87 -6.65 -2.96
CA GLY A 53 -9.04 -6.25 -2.20
C GLY A 53 -9.01 -6.65 -0.73
N PHE A 54 -7.83 -6.82 -0.13
CA PHE A 54 -7.70 -7.08 1.32
C PHE A 54 -8.15 -5.90 2.18
N ALA A 55 -8.18 -4.70 1.61
CA ALA A 55 -8.63 -3.48 2.27
C ALA A 55 -10.14 -3.22 2.14
N ASP A 56 -10.91 -4.10 1.47
CA ASP A 56 -12.33 -3.89 1.21
C ASP A 56 -13.19 -4.88 2.03
N ALA A 57 -13.75 -4.39 3.14
CA ALA A 57 -14.58 -5.20 4.05
C ALA A 57 -15.91 -5.62 3.42
N GLU A 58 -16.47 -4.81 2.51
CA GLU A 58 -17.83 -4.99 1.98
C GLU A 58 -17.91 -6.08 0.91
N ARG A 59 -16.77 -6.49 0.35
CA ARG A 59 -16.72 -7.53 -0.69
C ARG A 59 -16.96 -8.94 -0.18
N GLY A 60 -16.83 -9.20 1.12
CA GLY A 60 -16.99 -10.53 1.72
C GLY A 60 -16.08 -11.63 1.13
N LEU A 61 -15.03 -11.25 0.37
CA LEU A 61 -14.16 -12.18 -0.36
C LEU A 61 -13.12 -12.85 0.55
N TRP A 62 -12.75 -12.18 1.63
CA TRP A 62 -11.67 -12.58 2.53
C TRP A 62 -12.15 -12.66 3.98
N PRO A 63 -11.46 -13.42 4.85
CA PRO A 63 -11.76 -13.43 6.29
C PRO A 63 -11.79 -12.00 6.86
N SER A 64 -12.82 -11.70 7.65
CA SER A 64 -13.05 -10.35 8.21
C SER A 64 -11.86 -9.84 9.04
N GLU A 65 -11.14 -10.76 9.68
CA GLU A 65 -9.98 -10.48 10.51
C GLU A 65 -8.81 -9.92 9.70
N TRP A 66 -8.72 -10.25 8.41
CA TRP A 66 -7.68 -9.72 7.54
C TRP A 66 -7.87 -8.22 7.34
N HIS A 67 -9.11 -7.77 7.12
CA HIS A 67 -9.42 -6.35 7.00
C HIS A 67 -9.05 -5.60 8.29
N ASP A 68 -9.37 -6.15 9.46
CA ASP A 68 -9.00 -5.53 10.75
C ASP A 68 -7.48 -5.47 10.94
N CYS A 69 -6.77 -6.51 10.50
CA CYS A 69 -5.31 -6.52 10.51
C CYS A 69 -4.73 -5.47 9.54
N VAL A 70 -5.30 -5.31 8.34
CA VAL A 70 -4.91 -4.26 7.39
C VAL A 70 -5.14 -2.88 8.00
N ARG A 71 -6.29 -2.64 8.65
CA ARG A 71 -6.59 -1.40 9.37
C ARG A 71 -5.53 -1.11 10.44
N LEU A 72 -5.15 -2.12 11.23
CA LEU A 72 -4.12 -1.98 12.25
C LEU A 72 -2.76 -1.59 11.63
N ILE A 73 -2.35 -2.26 10.56
CA ILE A 73 -1.09 -1.97 9.86
C ILE A 73 -1.09 -0.53 9.35
N ALA A 74 -2.23 -0.04 8.84
CA ALA A 74 -2.41 1.33 8.36
C ALA A 74 -2.12 2.38 9.44
N THR A 75 -2.49 2.12 10.70
CA THR A 75 -2.26 3.09 11.79
C THR A 75 -0.78 3.34 12.11
N LYS A 76 0.11 2.45 11.68
CA LYS A 76 1.55 2.54 11.96
C LYS A 76 2.44 2.62 10.74
N SER A 77 1.89 2.38 9.55
CA SER A 77 2.62 2.46 8.30
C SER A 77 3.05 3.90 7.99
N PRO A 78 4.20 4.08 7.32
CA PRO A 78 4.63 5.40 6.90
C PRO A 78 3.68 5.98 5.84
N THR A 79 3.55 7.32 5.83
CA THR A 79 2.81 8.02 4.78
C THR A 79 3.52 7.87 3.44
N LEU A 80 2.85 7.23 2.49
CA LEU A 80 3.34 7.09 1.13
C LEU A 80 2.91 8.28 0.28
N VAL A 81 3.84 9.20 0.01
CA VAL A 81 3.60 10.33 -0.88
C VAL A 81 4.21 10.01 -2.24
N ALA A 82 3.40 10.09 -3.30
CA ALA A 82 3.92 10.02 -4.66
C ALA A 82 4.83 11.22 -4.89
N GLN A 83 6.10 10.98 -5.19
CA GLN A 83 6.99 12.03 -5.63
C GLN A 83 6.55 12.46 -7.03
N THR A 84 5.68 13.46 -7.10
CA THR A 84 5.52 14.22 -8.33
C THR A 84 6.86 14.91 -8.55
N GLY A 85 7.59 14.53 -9.61
CA GLY A 85 8.84 15.21 -9.98
C GLY A 85 8.63 16.72 -10.02
N PRO A 86 9.71 17.53 -9.84
CA PRO A 86 9.59 18.97 -9.77
C PRO A 86 8.74 19.46 -10.94
N TYR A 87 7.63 20.14 -10.64
CA TYR A 87 6.84 20.82 -11.65
C TYR A 87 7.75 21.86 -12.30
N VAL A 88 8.31 21.52 -13.46
CA VAL A 88 9.06 22.46 -14.28
C VAL A 88 8.01 23.20 -15.11
N PRO A 89 7.73 24.49 -14.86
CA PRO A 89 6.77 25.21 -15.66
C PRO A 89 7.29 25.23 -17.11
N LEU A 90 6.51 24.69 -18.05
CA LEU A 90 6.85 24.61 -19.48
C LEU A 90 7.22 25.97 -20.12
N LYS A 91 6.98 27.09 -19.41
CA LYS A 91 7.34 28.45 -19.82
C LYS A 91 8.84 28.74 -19.83
N SER A 92 9.69 27.93 -19.17
CA SER A 92 11.14 28.15 -19.16
C SER A 92 11.92 27.31 -20.16
N ALA A 93 11.25 26.45 -20.95
CA ALA A 93 11.91 25.48 -21.84
C ALA A 93 12.12 25.96 -23.29
N MET A 94 11.78 27.21 -23.64
CA MET A 94 11.97 27.72 -24.99
C MET A 94 12.72 29.06 -24.99
N PRO A 95 14.06 29.06 -25.16
CA PRO A 95 14.75 30.22 -25.68
C PRO A 95 14.38 30.35 -27.16
N LEU A 96 13.47 31.27 -27.49
CA LEU A 96 13.31 31.74 -28.86
C LEU A 96 14.65 32.36 -29.28
N LYS A 97 15.43 31.64 -30.09
CA LYS A 97 16.63 32.17 -30.72
C LYS A 97 16.19 33.11 -31.85
N PRO A 98 16.71 34.35 -31.92
CA PRO A 98 16.39 35.30 -32.98
C PRO A 98 16.92 34.83 -34.34
#